data_AF-A0A963NW71-F1
#
_entry.id   AF-A0A963NW71-F1
#
_cell.length_a   1.000
_cell.length_b   1.000
_cell.length_c   1.000
_cell.angle_alpha   90.00
_cell.angle_beta   90.00
_cell.angle_gamma   90.00
#
_symmetry.space_group_name_H-M   'P 1'
#
loop_
_entity.id
_entity.type
_entity.pdbx_description
1 polymer ?
#
loop_
_entity_poly.entity_id
_entity_poly.type
_entity_poly.pdbx_seq_one_letter_code
_entity_poly.pdbx_strand_id
1 'polypeptide(L)'
;DEVLRIVAQRLTSAVRDGDTVARLGGDEFLVMLDSDLTSHEPHVIGHRIIEALNQPMVVDGVNLCVGASIGVAVHPPMAGEIDVLMGAADQAMYAAKRDGKGRLRYAGVPA
;
A
#
# COMPACT_ATOMS: atom_id res chain seq x y z
N ASP A 1 -12.75 -5.24 -14.32
CA ASP A 1 -12.12 -5.73 -13.07
C ASP A 1 -10.84 -6.56 -13.23
N GLU A 2 -10.36 -6.86 -14.44
CA GLU A 2 -9.12 -7.65 -14.58
C GLU A 2 -7.87 -6.95 -14.04
N VAL A 3 -7.72 -5.65 -14.30
CA VAL A 3 -6.66 -4.82 -13.71
C VAL A 3 -6.65 -4.96 -12.18
N LEU A 4 -7.81 -4.85 -11.53
CA LEU A 4 -7.91 -4.92 -10.07
C LEU A 4 -7.60 -6.32 -9.52
N ARG A 5 -7.91 -7.39 -10.27
CA ARG A 5 -7.48 -8.75 -9.92
C ARG A 5 -5.96 -8.91 -10.00
N ILE A 6 -5.33 -8.37 -11.03
CA ILE A 6 -3.87 -8.39 -11.18
C ILE A 6 -3.19 -7.58 -10.07
N VAL A 7 -3.73 -6.40 -9.74
CA VAL A 7 -3.26 -5.58 -8.63
C VAL A 7 -3.34 -6.36 -7.31
N ALA A 8 -4.48 -6.99 -7.01
CA ALA A 8 -4.65 -7.80 -5.81
C ALA A 8 -3.62 -8.94 -5.73
N GLN A 9 -3.42 -9.68 -6.83
CA GLN A 9 -2.42 -10.76 -6.88
C GLN A 9 -0.99 -10.24 -6.66
N ARG A 10 -0.63 -9.11 -7.27
CA ARG A 10 0.71 -8.51 -7.09
C ARG A 10 0.92 -8.02 -5.67
N LEU A 11 -0.10 -7.44 -5.05
CA LEU A 11 -0.04 -7.04 -3.63
C LEU A 11 0.16 -8.27 -2.74
N THR A 12 -0.64 -9.33 -2.90
CA THR A 12 -0.52 -10.56 -2.11
C THR A 12 0.86 -11.21 -2.28
N SER A 13 1.42 -11.25 -3.49
CA SER A 13 2.77 -11.79 -3.72
C SER A 13 3.90 -10.88 -3.20
N ALA A 14 3.61 -9.60 -2.96
CA ALA A 14 4.57 -8.62 -2.49
C ALA A 14 4.57 -8.45 -0.96
N VAL A 15 3.78 -9.22 -0.22
CA VAL A 15 3.76 -9.23 1.25
C VAL A 15 4.22 -10.60 1.77
N ARG A 16 4.34 -10.76 3.09
CA ARG A 16 4.74 -12.02 3.73
C ARG A 16 3.52 -12.87 4.08
N ASP A 17 3.76 -14.16 4.34
CA ASP A 17 2.77 -15.00 5.01
C ASP A 17 2.48 -14.42 6.41
N GLY A 18 1.23 -14.06 6.67
CA GLY A 18 0.77 -13.37 7.89
C GLY A 18 0.28 -11.94 7.64
N ASP A 19 0.85 -11.24 6.66
CA ASP A 19 0.37 -9.91 6.27
C ASP A 19 -1.01 -10.00 5.62
N THR A 20 -1.84 -8.97 5.85
CA THR A 20 -3.20 -8.91 5.31
C THR A 20 -3.29 -7.90 4.18
N VAL A 21 -3.86 -8.33 3.05
CA VAL A 21 -4.22 -7.46 1.92
C VAL A 21 -5.75 -7.41 1.81
N ALA A 22 -6.31 -6.21 1.83
CA ALA A 22 -7.74 -5.99 1.68
C ALA A 22 -8.03 -4.91 0.63
N ARG A 23 -9.13 -5.05 -0.11
CA ARG A 23 -9.66 -3.99 -0.97
C ARG A 23 -10.73 -3.24 -0.20
N LEU A 24 -10.53 -1.94 0.00
CA LEU A 24 -11.47 -1.08 0.74
C LEU A 24 -12.67 -0.69 -0.15
N GLY A 25 -12.42 -0.46 -1.43
CA GLY A 25 -13.41 -0.06 -2.42
C GLY A 25 -12.72 0.50 -3.66
N GLY A 26 -13.40 0.59 -4.80
CA GLY A 26 -12.81 1.19 -6.01
C GLY A 26 -11.44 0.59 -6.38
N ASP A 27 -10.41 1.41 -6.49
CA ASP A 27 -9.00 1.05 -6.69
C ASP A 27 -8.15 1.13 -5.40
N GLU A 28 -8.78 1.23 -4.23
CA GLU A 28 -8.12 1.41 -2.94
C GLU A 28 -7.87 0.07 -2.24
N PHE A 29 -6.63 -0.12 -1.80
CA PHE A 29 -6.17 -1.31 -1.10
C PHE A 29 -5.48 -0.94 0.20
N LEU A 30 -5.71 -1.76 1.23
CA LEU A 30 -5.03 -1.74 2.51
C LEU A 30 -4.06 -2.91 2.58
N VAL A 31 -2.84 -2.64 3.02
CA VAL A 31 -1.87 -3.66 3.43
C VAL A 31 -1.58 -3.47 4.90
N MET A 32 -1.98 -4.44 5.71
CA MET A 32 -1.70 -4.47 7.14
C MET A 32 -0.56 -5.47 7.37
N LEU A 33 0.53 -4.98 7.94
CA LEU A 33 1.70 -5.80 8.25
C LEU A 33 1.54 -6.39 9.65
N ASP A 34 1.82 -7.68 9.80
CA ASP A 34 1.67 -8.38 11.08
C ASP A 34 2.75 -7.94 12.11
N SER A 35 2.64 -8.45 13.32
CA SER A 35 3.52 -8.28 14.46
C SER A 35 4.97 -8.70 14.15
N ASP A 36 5.93 -8.24 14.97
CA ASP A 36 7.39 -8.54 14.87
C ASP A 36 8.14 -7.85 13.73
N LEU A 37 7.68 -6.64 13.35
CA LEU A 37 8.39 -5.87 12.33
C LEU A 37 9.68 -5.25 12.85
N THR A 38 10.73 -5.33 12.05
CA THR A 38 11.85 -4.39 12.18
C THR A 38 11.44 -3.02 11.63
N SER A 39 12.05 -1.96 12.12
CA SER A 39 11.74 -0.57 11.72
C SER A 39 11.87 -0.30 10.21
N HIS A 40 12.59 -1.16 9.47
CA HIS A 40 12.84 -1.00 8.03
C HIS A 40 11.86 -1.78 7.15
N GLU A 41 11.10 -2.73 7.70
CA GLU A 41 10.28 -3.63 6.89
C GLU A 41 9.12 -2.95 6.16
N PRO A 42 8.39 -1.99 6.76
CA PRO A 42 7.37 -1.25 6.02
C PRO A 42 7.92 -0.53 4.80
N HIS A 43 9.17 -0.04 4.88
CA HIS A 43 9.84 0.62 3.77
C HIS A 43 10.14 -0.37 2.64
N VAL A 44 10.74 -1.52 2.99
CA VAL A 44 11.11 -2.58 2.04
C VAL A 44 9.87 -3.14 1.34
N ILE A 45 8.81 -3.45 2.09
CA ILE A 45 7.57 -3.98 1.54
C ILE A 45 6.87 -2.94 0.65
N GLY A 46 6.81 -1.68 1.09
CA GLY A 46 6.25 -0.59 0.29
C GLY A 46 6.94 -0.40 -1.05
N HIS A 47 8.28 -0.44 -1.08
CA HIS A 47 9.03 -0.37 -2.34
C HIS A 47 8.81 -1.59 -3.22
N ARG A 48 8.81 -2.79 -2.65
CA ARG A 48 8.52 -4.03 -3.39
C ARG A 48 7.13 -4.00 -4.03
N ILE A 49 6.13 -3.45 -3.34
CA ILE A 49 4.78 -3.25 -3.89
C ILE A 49 4.81 -2.29 -5.08
N ILE A 50 5.48 -1.15 -4.96
CA ILE A 50 5.61 -0.16 -6.05
C ILE A 50 6.23 -0.81 -7.28
N GLU A 51 7.33 -1.55 -7.10
CA GLU A 51 8.03 -2.25 -8.19
C GLU A 51 7.15 -3.30 -8.86
N ALA A 52 6.41 -4.10 -8.07
CA ALA A 52 5.50 -5.11 -8.57
C ALA A 52 4.35 -4.50 -9.38
N LEU A 53 3.75 -3.41 -8.89
CA LEU A 53 2.64 -2.74 -9.56
C LEU A 53 3.07 -2.00 -10.83
N ASN A 54 4.30 -1.48 -10.86
CA ASN A 54 4.87 -0.82 -12.05
C ASN A 54 5.18 -1.77 -13.20
N GLN A 55 5.19 -3.10 -13.00
CA GLN A 55 5.38 -4.04 -14.10
C GLN A 55 4.23 -3.93 -15.12
N PRO A 56 4.50 -3.99 -16.44
CA PRO A 56 3.44 -4.03 -17.44
C PRO A 56 2.47 -5.18 -17.18
N MET A 57 1.19 -5.00 -17.52
CA MET A 57 0.18 -6.06 -17.49
C MET A 57 -0.59 -6.07 -18.81
N VAL A 58 -0.94 -7.26 -19.29
CA VAL A 58 -1.78 -7.43 -20.47
C VAL A 58 -3.21 -7.64 -20.01
N VAL A 59 -4.12 -6.80 -20.45
CA VAL A 59 -5.57 -6.92 -20.20
C VAL A 59 -6.28 -6.74 -21.52
N ASP A 60 -7.10 -7.72 -21.91
CA ASP A 60 -7.78 -7.75 -23.21
C ASP A 60 -6.85 -7.50 -24.41
N GLY A 61 -5.60 -8.00 -24.33
CA GLY A 61 -4.57 -7.82 -25.36
C GLY A 61 -3.88 -6.45 -25.37
N VAL A 62 -4.22 -5.55 -24.44
CA VAL A 62 -3.62 -4.22 -24.30
C VAL A 62 -2.57 -4.21 -23.18
N ASN A 63 -1.38 -3.69 -23.48
CA ASN A 63 -0.37 -3.42 -22.47
C ASN A 63 -0.74 -2.18 -21.65
N LEU A 64 -0.92 -2.37 -20.35
CA LEU A 64 -1.21 -1.32 -19.38
C LEU A 64 -0.08 -1.23 -18.36
N CYS A 65 0.22 -0.01 -17.94
CA CYS A 65 1.08 0.26 -16.79
C CYS A 65 0.27 1.04 -15.76
N VAL A 66 0.27 0.55 -14.53
CA VAL A 66 -0.33 1.24 -13.39
C VAL A 66 0.78 1.61 -12.41
N GLY A 67 0.54 2.64 -11.61
CA GLY A 67 1.46 3.02 -10.54
C GLY A 67 0.66 3.22 -9.26
N ALA A 68 1.31 3.00 -8.12
CA ALA A 68 0.71 3.19 -6.81
C ALA A 68 1.26 4.44 -6.13
N SER A 69 0.43 5.06 -5.29
CA SER A 69 0.88 6.01 -4.27
C SER A 69 0.60 5.35 -2.94
N ILE A 70 1.60 5.25 -2.08
CA ILE A 70 1.48 4.52 -0.80
C ILE A 70 1.68 5.50 0.34
N GLY A 71 0.75 5.49 1.28
CA GLY A 71 0.90 6.13 2.57
C GLY A 71 1.14 5.07 3.64
N VAL A 72 2.08 5.32 4.54
CA VAL A 72 2.46 4.40 5.61
C VAL A 72 2.28 5.10 6.95
N ALA A 73 1.50 4.52 7.83
CA ALA A 73 1.41 4.95 9.21
C ALA A 73 1.89 3.81 10.11
N VAL A 74 2.75 4.15 11.09
CA VAL A 74 3.32 3.21 12.05
C VAL A 74 3.00 3.76 13.44
N HIS A 75 2.27 2.99 14.24
CA HIS A 75 1.95 3.40 15.61
C HIS A 75 1.97 2.17 16.53
N PRO A 76 2.50 2.29 17.77
CA PRO A 76 2.32 1.24 18.76
C PRO A 76 0.81 1.00 18.99
N PRO A 77 0.35 -0.25 19.09
CA PRO A 77 -1.07 -0.52 19.19
C PRO A 77 -1.66 0.10 20.47
N MET A 78 -2.52 1.12 20.31
CA MET A 78 -3.42 1.58 21.35
C MET A 78 -4.85 1.20 20.94
N ALA A 79 -5.60 0.61 21.87
CA ALA A 79 -6.94 0.12 21.59
C ALA A 79 -7.85 1.29 21.16
N GLY A 80 -8.51 1.16 20.00
CA GLY A 80 -9.44 2.15 19.48
C GLY A 80 -8.85 3.21 18.54
N GLU A 81 -7.55 3.14 18.20
CA GLU A 81 -6.90 4.15 17.34
C GLU A 81 -6.69 3.70 15.89
N ILE A 82 -7.34 2.60 15.46
CA ILE A 82 -7.18 2.11 14.08
C ILE A 82 -7.68 3.12 13.04
N ASP A 83 -8.78 3.83 13.33
CA ASP A 83 -9.31 4.87 12.44
C ASP A 83 -8.34 6.05 12.32
N VAL A 84 -7.63 6.39 13.41
CA VAL A 84 -6.59 7.43 13.41
C VAL A 84 -5.41 6.99 12.54
N LEU A 85 -4.99 5.72 12.68
CA LEU A 85 -3.89 5.16 11.89
C LEU A 85 -4.25 5.11 10.40
N MET A 86 -5.47 4.68 10.07
CA MET A 86 -5.98 4.66 8.70
C MET A 86 -6.06 6.07 8.12
N GLY A 87 -6.58 7.05 8.88
CA GLY A 87 -6.63 8.45 8.46
C GLY A 87 -5.24 9.06 8.23
N ALA A 88 -4.26 8.71 9.07
CA ALA A 88 -2.87 9.15 8.90
C ALA A 88 -2.22 8.54 7.64
N ALA A 89 -2.45 7.23 7.40
CA ALA A 89 -1.98 6.56 6.20
C ALA A 89 -2.61 7.14 4.93
N ASP A 90 -3.91 7.43 4.94
CA ASP A 90 -4.61 8.06 3.82
C ASP A 90 -4.06 9.46 3.50
N GLN A 91 -3.89 10.31 4.52
CA GLN A 91 -3.28 11.64 4.34
C GLN A 91 -1.87 11.56 3.74
N ALA A 92 -1.05 10.61 4.21
CA ALA A 92 0.28 10.36 3.68
C ALA A 92 0.24 9.87 2.22
N MET A 93 -0.72 8.99 1.89
CA MET A 93 -0.95 8.49 0.54
C MET A 93 -1.36 9.62 -0.40
N TYR A 94 -2.24 10.51 0.04
CA TYR A 94 -2.66 11.66 -0.75
C TYR A 94 -1.49 12.62 -1.01
N ALA A 95 -0.64 12.86 -0.01
CA ALA A 95 0.59 13.62 -0.18
C ALA A 95 1.55 12.94 -1.17
N ALA A 96 1.71 11.61 -1.10
CA ALA A 96 2.49 10.85 -2.08
C ALA A 96 1.93 11.02 -3.50
N LYS A 97 0.60 10.93 -3.67
CA LYS A 97 -0.09 11.10 -4.95
C LYS A 97 0.13 12.48 -5.55
N ARG A 98 0.13 13.54 -4.72
CA ARG A 98 0.38 14.94 -5.14
C ARG A 98 1.81 15.17 -5.58
N ASP A 99 2.78 14.55 -4.90
CA ASP A 99 4.19 14.68 -5.27
C ASP A 99 4.54 13.87 -6.54
N GLY A 100 3.67 12.91 -6.91
CA GLY A 100 3.72 12.09 -8.13
C GLY A 100 3.54 10.60 -7.83
N LYS A 101 3.02 9.81 -8.76
CA LYS A 101 2.84 8.35 -8.57
C LYS A 101 4.18 7.62 -8.42
N GLY A 102 4.14 6.37 -7.92
CA GLY A 102 5.29 5.49 -7.81
C GLY A 102 6.17 5.76 -6.58
N ARG A 103 5.57 6.27 -5.50
CA ARG A 103 6.30 6.59 -4.26
C ARG A 103 5.53 6.22 -3.01
N LEU A 104 6.28 6.18 -1.93
CA LEU A 104 5.82 5.96 -0.57
C LEU A 104 6.07 7.23 0.26
N ARG A 105 5.13 7.58 1.13
CA ARG A 105 5.31 8.57 2.20
C ARG A 105 4.89 7.99 3.53
N TYR A 106 5.66 8.33 4.56
CA TYR A 106 5.24 8.11 5.94
C TYR A 106 4.31 9.24 6.39
N ALA A 107 3.31 8.90 7.20
CA ALA A 107 2.57 9.87 7.97
C ALA A 107 3.53 10.61 8.90
N GLY A 108 3.27 11.91 9.10
CA GLY A 108 3.91 12.64 10.20
C GLY A 108 3.49 12.04 11.54
N VAL A 109 4.29 12.26 12.57
CA VAL A 109 3.85 11.96 13.94
C VAL A 109 2.56 12.77 14.19
N PRO A 110 1.43 12.13 14.57
CA PRO A 110 0.25 12.87 14.97
C PRO A 110 0.66 13.83 16.09
N ALA A 111 0.30 15.11 15.97
CA ALA A 111 0.56 16.09 17.02
C ALA A 111 -0.26 15.78 18.28
#